data_AF-A0A3S3P4T8-F1
#
_entry.id   AF-A0A3S3P4T8-F1
#
_cell.length_a   1.000
_cell.length_b   1.000
_cell.length_c   1.000
_cell.angle_alpha   90.00
_cell.angle_beta   90.00
_cell.angle_gamma   90.00
#
_symmetry.space_group_name_H-M   'P 1'
#
loop_
_entity.id
_entity.type
_entity.pdbx_description
1 polymer ?
#
loop_
_entity_poly.entity_id
_entity_poly.type
_entity_poly.pdbx_seq_one_letter_code
_entity_poly.pdbx_strand_id
1 'polypeptide(L)'
;MEPQSLRYTFRARPAQNFGVPFKVPLTKVPLMVVEPSDACVSLINQKVELKNNIGLVERGGCSFLSKCIQAENSGLIAVLIYDNKDTSDEYIDMIDDNTNRNCSIPAAFILGRDGYMIRRYLIADKLNSAIINIPINITAHNANKHRNAPWNLI
;
A
#
# COMPACT_ATOMS: atom_id res chain seq x y z
N MET A 1 4.21 -9.61 -13.59
CA MET A 1 5.67 -9.57 -13.82
C MET A 1 6.35 -8.94 -12.61
N GLU A 2 7.57 -9.32 -12.27
CA GLU A 2 8.41 -8.62 -11.28
C GLU A 2 9.29 -7.61 -12.02
N PRO A 3 8.95 -6.32 -12.07
CA PRO A 3 9.79 -5.35 -12.76
C PRO A 3 11.11 -5.20 -12.01
N GLN A 4 12.23 -5.21 -12.74
CA GLN A 4 13.57 -5.09 -12.13
C GLN A 4 13.72 -3.79 -11.33
N SER A 5 13.00 -2.74 -11.72
CA SER A 5 12.92 -1.43 -11.06
C SER A 5 12.21 -1.43 -9.70
N LEU A 6 11.49 -2.49 -9.33
CA LEU A 6 10.77 -2.60 -8.04
C LEU A 6 11.24 -3.79 -7.19
N ARG A 7 12.43 -4.35 -7.48
CA ARG A 7 13.06 -5.42 -6.68
C ARG A 7 13.70 -4.88 -5.39
N TYR A 8 12.93 -4.09 -4.66
CA TYR A 8 13.32 -3.47 -3.40
C TYR A 8 12.42 -3.94 -2.27
N THR A 9 12.92 -3.74 -1.04
CA THR A 9 12.15 -3.98 0.17
C THR A 9 11.56 -2.67 0.66
N PHE A 10 10.23 -2.63 0.68
CA PHE A 10 9.47 -1.49 1.19
C PHE A 10 9.07 -1.76 2.63
N ARG A 11 9.50 -0.88 3.53
CA ARG A 11 9.09 -0.96 4.94
C ARG A 11 7.65 -0.43 5.06
N ALA A 12 6.78 -1.24 5.65
CA ALA A 12 5.39 -0.89 5.88
C ALA A 12 5.06 -0.90 7.38
N ARG A 13 4.29 0.09 7.84
CA ARG A 13 3.76 0.16 9.22
C ARG A 13 2.28 -0.19 9.23
N PRO A 14 1.85 -1.27 9.88
CA PRO A 14 0.43 -1.61 9.99
C PRO A 14 -0.40 -0.50 10.64
N ALA A 15 -1.69 -0.43 10.32
CA ALA A 15 -2.65 0.36 11.06
C ALA A 15 -2.67 -0.03 12.55
N GLN A 16 -2.90 0.94 13.44
CA GLN A 16 -2.82 0.70 14.88
C GLN A 16 -4.06 -0.01 15.44
N ASN A 17 -5.25 0.41 15.02
CA ASN A 17 -6.53 0.02 15.65
C ASN A 17 -7.66 -0.29 14.66
N PHE A 18 -7.36 -0.47 13.37
CA PHE A 18 -8.31 -0.96 12.37
C PHE A 18 -7.65 -1.93 11.38
N GLY A 19 -8.47 -2.64 10.61
CA GLY A 19 -7.98 -3.69 9.72
C GLY A 19 -7.61 -4.96 10.50
N VAL A 20 -7.30 -6.02 9.77
CA VAL A 20 -6.81 -7.27 10.39
C VAL A 20 -5.28 -7.34 10.35
N PRO A 21 -4.64 -8.02 11.31
CA PRO A 21 -3.20 -8.23 11.27
C PRO A 21 -2.76 -8.95 9.99
N PHE A 22 -1.57 -8.60 9.49
CA PHE A 22 -0.93 -9.36 8.42
C PHE A 22 -0.48 -10.73 8.96
N LYS A 23 -1.30 -11.76 8.73
CA LYS A 23 -1.03 -13.13 9.20
C LYS A 23 0.07 -13.83 8.40
N VAL A 24 0.30 -13.41 7.16
CA VAL A 24 1.31 -13.96 6.26
C VAL A 24 2.04 -12.82 5.55
N PRO A 25 3.33 -13.01 5.20
CA PRO A 25 4.01 -12.10 4.29
C PRO A 25 3.24 -12.01 2.97
N LEU A 26 2.98 -10.80 2.48
CA LEU A 26 2.34 -10.59 1.18
C LEU A 26 3.36 -10.80 0.04
N THR A 27 3.96 -11.98 -0.01
CA THR A 27 4.92 -12.36 -1.05
C THR A 27 4.18 -12.81 -2.30
N LYS A 28 4.57 -12.28 -3.46
CA LYS A 28 4.03 -12.64 -4.79
C LYS A 28 2.56 -12.23 -5.06
N VAL A 29 1.97 -11.38 -4.22
CA VAL A 29 0.67 -10.78 -4.52
C VAL A 29 0.88 -9.51 -5.37
N PRO A 30 0.16 -9.34 -6.49
CA PRO A 30 0.26 -8.13 -7.29
C PRO A 30 -0.21 -6.88 -6.52
N LEU A 31 0.59 -5.83 -6.56
CA LEU A 31 0.19 -4.49 -6.17
C LEU A 31 -0.37 -3.74 -7.39
N MET A 32 -1.52 -3.10 -7.20
CA MET A 32 -2.24 -2.34 -8.22
C MET A 32 -2.43 -0.89 -7.82
N VAL A 33 -2.34 0.02 -8.78
CA VAL A 33 -2.82 1.40 -8.62
C VAL A 33 -4.35 1.37 -8.66
N VAL A 34 -5.00 2.00 -7.67
CA VAL A 34 -6.45 2.15 -7.66
C VAL A 34 -6.88 3.48 -8.27
N GLU A 35 -8.12 3.55 -8.74
CA GLU A 35 -8.77 4.79 -9.20
C GLU A 35 -10.17 4.91 -8.55
N PRO A 36 -10.52 6.04 -7.92
CA PRO A 36 -9.65 7.19 -7.66
C PRO A 36 -8.50 6.83 -6.73
N SER A 37 -7.34 7.46 -6.96
CA SER A 37 -6.10 7.15 -6.24
C SER A 37 -6.21 7.30 -4.72
N ASP A 38 -7.12 8.14 -4.23
CA ASP A 38 -7.37 8.35 -2.80
C ASP A 38 -8.35 7.34 -2.19
N ALA A 39 -9.02 6.51 -2.98
CA ALA A 39 -10.03 5.55 -2.52
C ALA A 39 -11.10 6.17 -1.59
N CYS A 40 -11.47 7.44 -1.77
CA CYS A 40 -12.49 8.08 -0.94
C CYS A 40 -13.92 7.80 -1.40
N VAL A 41 -14.07 7.35 -2.64
CA VAL A 41 -15.32 6.81 -3.18
C VAL A 41 -15.08 5.41 -3.74
N SER A 42 -16.15 4.76 -4.19
CA SER A 42 -16.07 3.45 -4.83
C SER A 42 -15.03 3.42 -5.95
N LEU A 43 -14.15 2.42 -5.93
CA LEU A 43 -13.12 2.26 -6.94
C LEU A 43 -13.75 1.92 -8.31
N ILE A 44 -13.28 2.61 -9.36
CA ILE A 44 -13.81 2.48 -10.73
C ILE A 44 -13.06 1.43 -11.56
N ASN A 45 -11.90 0.97 -11.12
CA ASN A 45 -11.22 -0.16 -11.75
C ASN A 45 -12.15 -1.38 -11.66
N GLN A 46 -12.33 -2.09 -12.78
CA GLN A 46 -13.30 -3.19 -12.86
C GLN A 46 -13.06 -4.15 -11.69
N LYS A 47 -14.06 -4.41 -10.85
CA LYS A 47 -13.93 -5.22 -9.62
C LYS A 47 -13.24 -6.57 -9.84
N VAL A 48 -13.32 -7.12 -11.05
CA VAL A 48 -12.62 -8.35 -11.45
C VAL A 48 -11.10 -8.19 -11.42
N GLU A 49 -10.58 -7.04 -11.81
CA GLU A 49 -9.14 -6.75 -11.87
C GLU A 49 -8.54 -6.51 -10.48
N LEU A 50 -9.28 -5.86 -9.57
CA LEU A 50 -8.81 -5.58 -8.21
C LEU A 50 -8.85 -6.81 -7.29
N LYS A 51 -9.70 -7.78 -7.58
CA LYS A 51 -9.92 -8.91 -6.69
C LYS A 51 -8.64 -9.70 -6.41
N ASN A 52 -8.40 -10.03 -5.14
CA ASN A 52 -7.22 -10.78 -4.68
C ASN A 52 -5.86 -10.08 -4.86
N ASN A 53 -5.87 -8.77 -5.12
CA ASN A 53 -4.65 -7.95 -5.24
C ASN A 53 -4.50 -7.00 -4.04
N ILE A 54 -3.33 -6.35 -3.95
CA ILE A 54 -3.06 -5.27 -3.00
C ILE A 54 -3.34 -3.95 -3.69
N GLY A 55 -4.03 -3.03 -3.00
CA GLY A 55 -4.28 -1.67 -3.52
C GLY A 55 -3.23 -0.69 -3.03
N LEU A 56 -2.66 0.11 -3.94
CA LEU A 56 -1.84 1.27 -3.63
C LEU A 56 -2.72 2.51 -3.61
N VAL A 57 -2.84 3.15 -2.44
CA VAL A 57 -3.77 4.26 -2.18
C VAL A 57 -3.02 5.49 -1.68
N GLU A 58 -3.33 6.65 -2.23
CA GLU A 58 -2.79 7.93 -1.81
C GLU A 58 -3.54 8.49 -0.58
N ARG A 59 -2.82 9.08 0.37
CA ARG A 59 -3.39 9.78 1.53
C ARG A 59 -4.08 11.09 1.10
N GLY A 60 -5.18 11.44 1.75
CA GLY A 60 -5.92 12.68 1.51
C GLY A 60 -7.42 12.44 1.30
N GLY A 61 -8.23 13.49 1.28
CA GLY A 61 -9.67 13.46 0.96
C GLY A 61 -10.59 12.86 2.04
N CYS A 62 -10.18 11.78 2.70
CA CYS A 62 -10.98 11.03 3.68
C CYS A 62 -10.10 10.27 4.68
N SER A 63 -10.71 9.65 5.70
CA SER A 63 -10.00 8.90 6.74
C SER A 63 -9.33 7.62 6.24
N PHE A 64 -8.29 7.16 6.94
CA PHE A 64 -7.61 5.89 6.63
C PHE A 64 -8.56 4.68 6.69
N LEU A 65 -9.47 4.66 7.67
CA LEU A 65 -10.49 3.62 7.77
C LEU A 65 -11.43 3.63 6.54
N SER A 66 -11.85 4.80 6.06
CA SER A 66 -12.70 4.89 4.86
C SER A 66 -12.00 4.32 3.63
N LYS A 67 -10.70 4.62 3.46
CA LYS A 67 -9.87 4.05 2.38
C LYS A 67 -9.80 2.53 2.44
N CYS A 68 -9.60 1.98 3.65
CA CYS A 68 -9.57 0.54 3.89
C CYS A 68 -10.90 -0.13 3.50
N ILE A 69 -12.03 0.47 3.91
CA ILE A 69 -13.37 -0.04 3.60
C ILE A 69 -13.64 -0.01 2.09
N GLN A 70 -13.27 1.07 1.38
CA GLN A 70 -13.45 1.12 -0.07
C GLN A 70 -12.59 0.08 -0.80
N ALA A 71 -11.37 -0.16 -0.30
CA ALA A 71 -10.52 -1.22 -0.82
C ALA A 71 -11.13 -2.62 -0.59
N GLU A 72 -11.63 -2.91 0.62
CA GLU A 72 -12.33 -4.15 0.96
C GLU A 72 -13.55 -4.38 0.07
N ASN A 73 -14.40 -3.37 -0.10
CA ASN A 73 -15.60 -3.42 -0.95
C ASN A 73 -15.29 -3.70 -2.44
N SER A 74 -14.04 -3.43 -2.85
CA SER A 74 -13.55 -3.67 -4.21
C SER A 74 -12.90 -5.04 -4.40
N GLY A 75 -12.81 -5.85 -3.34
CA GLY A 75 -12.24 -7.20 -3.37
C GLY A 75 -10.72 -7.27 -3.22
N LEU A 76 -10.08 -6.14 -2.87
CA LEU A 76 -8.66 -6.13 -2.50
C LEU A 76 -8.47 -6.93 -1.21
N ILE A 77 -7.31 -7.58 -1.08
CA ILE A 77 -6.99 -8.41 0.09
C ILE A 77 -6.06 -7.71 1.07
N ALA A 78 -5.53 -6.54 0.71
CA ALA A 78 -4.80 -5.62 1.57
C ALA A 78 -4.73 -4.23 0.91
N VAL A 79 -4.45 -3.21 1.72
CA VAL A 79 -4.21 -1.85 1.25
C VAL A 79 -2.89 -1.29 1.76
N LEU A 80 -2.15 -0.64 0.87
CA LEU A 80 -0.97 0.14 1.19
C LEU A 80 -1.28 1.61 0.95
N ILE A 81 -1.12 2.40 2.00
CA ILE A 81 -1.38 3.83 1.96
C ILE A 81 -0.03 4.55 1.98
N TYR A 82 0.17 5.52 1.09
CA TYR A 82 1.35 6.37 1.06
C TYR A 82 0.97 7.84 1.19
N ASP A 83 1.91 8.67 1.65
CA ASP A 83 1.67 10.11 1.77
C ASP A 83 1.50 10.76 0.39
N ASN A 84 0.68 11.80 0.28
CA ASN A 84 0.51 12.56 -0.97
C ASN A 84 1.67 13.53 -1.26
N LYS A 85 2.69 13.53 -0.40
CA LYS A 85 3.95 14.25 -0.58
C LYS A 85 5.01 13.26 -1.06
N ASP A 86 5.43 13.43 -2.31
CA ASP A 86 6.45 12.61 -2.99
C ASP A 86 7.84 12.64 -2.34
N THR A 87 8.09 13.61 -1.46
CA THR A 87 9.35 13.81 -0.74
C THR A 87 9.27 13.43 0.74
N SER A 88 8.11 12.97 1.22
CA SER A 88 7.91 12.62 2.63
C SER A 88 8.66 11.34 3.02
N ASP A 89 9.60 11.50 3.95
CA ASP A 89 10.35 10.43 4.61
C ASP A 89 9.75 10.06 5.98
N GLU A 90 8.56 10.60 6.28
CA GLU A 90 7.87 10.37 7.55
C GLU A 90 6.83 9.24 7.43
N TYR A 91 6.79 8.41 8.45
CA TYR A 91 5.72 7.45 8.63
C TYR A 91 4.58 8.08 9.43
N ILE A 92 3.36 7.85 8.97
CA ILE A 92 2.16 8.28 9.67
C ILE A 92 1.52 7.08 10.37
N ASP A 93 1.16 7.29 11.63
CA ASP A 93 0.36 6.36 12.40
C ASP A 93 -1.09 6.39 11.90
N MET A 94 -1.51 5.29 11.27
CA MET A 94 -2.88 5.15 10.81
C MET A 94 -3.77 4.69 11.95
N ILE A 95 -4.65 5.58 12.39
CA ILE A 95 -5.70 5.32 13.38
C ILE A 95 -7.08 5.36 12.71
N ASP A 96 -8.06 4.75 13.36
CA ASP A 96 -9.46 4.80 12.99
C ASP A 96 -10.04 6.22 13.12
N ASP A 97 -11.30 6.38 12.72
CA ASP A 97 -11.99 7.67 12.73
C ASP A 97 -13.15 7.72 13.73
N ASN A 98 -13.20 6.80 14.70
CA ASN A 98 -14.24 6.71 15.74
C ASN A 98 -15.68 6.58 15.21
N THR A 99 -15.86 6.13 13.98
CA THR A 99 -17.21 5.93 13.40
C THR A 99 -17.82 4.57 13.71
N ASN A 100 -17.16 3.73 14.50
CA ASN A 100 -17.53 2.33 14.79
C ASN A 100 -17.69 1.44 13.55
N ARG A 101 -17.17 1.88 12.39
CA ARG A 101 -17.04 1.05 11.20
C ARG A 101 -15.82 0.14 11.36
N ASN A 102 -15.78 -0.93 10.59
CA ASN A 102 -14.65 -1.86 10.59
C ASN A 102 -14.17 -2.13 9.17
N CYS A 103 -12.90 -2.52 9.05
CA CYS A 103 -12.29 -3.01 7.83
C CYS A 103 -11.73 -4.41 8.08
N SER A 104 -12.04 -5.38 7.23
CA SER A 104 -11.65 -6.79 7.44
C SER A 104 -10.37 -7.20 6.70
N ILE A 105 -9.71 -6.25 6.01
CA ILE A 105 -8.45 -6.49 5.31
C ILE A 105 -7.28 -5.79 6.03
N PRO A 106 -6.03 -6.27 5.87
CA PRO A 106 -4.87 -5.59 6.38
C PRO A 106 -4.65 -4.22 5.71
N ALA A 107 -4.26 -3.24 6.51
CA ALA A 107 -3.85 -1.91 6.05
C ALA A 107 -2.45 -1.58 6.59
N ALA A 108 -1.57 -1.06 5.73
CA ALA A 108 -0.26 -0.57 6.15
C ALA A 108 0.13 0.72 5.44
N PHE A 109 0.96 1.52 6.10
CA PHE A 109 1.52 2.75 5.59
C PHE A 109 2.94 2.53 5.07
N ILE A 110 3.26 3.04 3.88
CA ILE A 110 4.61 3.08 3.30
C ILE A 110 5.06 4.53 3.12
N LEU A 111 6.36 4.76 2.91
CA LEU A 111 6.88 6.10 2.68
C LEU A 111 6.26 6.75 1.44
N GLY A 112 6.06 8.07 1.49
CA GLY A 112 5.50 8.84 0.37
C GLY A 112 6.34 8.69 -0.90
N ARG A 113 7.67 8.79 -0.77
CA ARG A 113 8.63 8.60 -1.87
C ARG A 113 8.52 7.22 -2.51
N ASP A 114 8.40 6.17 -1.69
CA ASP A 114 8.26 4.80 -2.17
C ASP A 114 6.94 4.62 -2.94
N GLY A 115 5.82 5.06 -2.36
CA GLY A 115 4.51 4.98 -3.01
C GLY A 115 4.46 5.75 -4.33
N TYR A 116 5.02 6.96 -4.36
CA TYR A 116 5.12 7.78 -5.58
C TYR A 116 5.93 7.07 -6.68
N MET A 117 7.12 6.55 -6.34
CA MET A 117 7.97 5.86 -7.31
C MET A 117 7.30 4.59 -7.84
N ILE A 118 6.68 3.79 -6.97
CA ILE A 118 5.93 2.59 -7.39
C ILE A 118 4.81 2.98 -8.36
N ARG A 119 3.98 3.98 -8.01
CA ARG A 119 2.90 4.45 -8.88
C ARG A 119 3.43 4.95 -10.22
N ARG A 120 4.50 5.75 -10.21
CA ARG A 120 5.13 6.29 -11.42
C ARG A 120 5.61 5.18 -12.35
N TYR A 121 6.29 4.16 -11.84
CA TYR A 121 6.75 3.03 -12.66
C TYR A 121 5.58 2.22 -13.23
N LEU A 122 4.56 1.94 -12.43
CA LEU A 122 3.37 1.22 -12.91
C LEU A 122 2.67 1.95 -14.06
N ILE A 123 2.51 3.28 -13.95
CA ILE A 123 1.88 4.09 -15.00
C ILE A 123 2.78 4.21 -16.23
N ALA A 124 4.07 4.54 -16.04
CA ALA A 124 5.01 4.76 -17.14
C ALA A 124 5.23 3.50 -17.99
N ASP A 125 5.32 2.34 -17.34
CA ASP A 125 5.53 1.06 -17.99
C ASP A 125 4.22 0.41 -18.49
N LYS A 126 3.08 1.11 -18.33
CA LYS A 126 1.73 0.62 -18.66
C LYS A 126 1.43 -0.74 -18.01
N LEU A 127 1.89 -0.91 -16.77
CA LEU A 127 1.69 -2.13 -15.98
C LEU A 127 0.45 -1.98 -15.12
N ASN A 128 -0.51 -2.88 -15.31
CA ASN A 128 -1.71 -2.95 -14.46
C ASN A 128 -1.35 -3.35 -13.01
N SER A 129 -0.24 -4.07 -12.83
CA SER A 129 0.25 -4.47 -11.52
C SER A 129 1.74 -4.79 -11.53
N ALA A 130 2.35 -4.76 -10.33
CA ALA A 130 3.70 -5.27 -10.10
C ALA A 130 3.71 -6.18 -8.88
N ILE A 131 4.47 -7.27 -8.96
CA ILE A 131 4.81 -8.05 -7.77
C ILE A 131 5.88 -7.28 -7.02
N ILE A 132 5.58 -6.88 -5.78
CA ILE A 132 6.53 -6.22 -4.88
C ILE A 132 6.73 -7.04 -3.62
N ASN A 133 7.93 -6.93 -3.03
CA ASN A 133 8.26 -7.60 -1.78
C ASN A 133 8.08 -6.61 -0.62
N ILE A 134 7.02 -6.81 0.16
CA ILE A 134 6.75 -6.03 1.36
C ILE A 134 6.88 -6.96 2.56
N PRO A 135 8.06 -6.99 3.18
CA PRO A 135 8.23 -7.76 4.40
C PRO A 135 7.50 -7.03 5.54
N ILE A 136 6.33 -7.53 5.88
CA ILE A 136 5.56 -7.06 7.02
C ILE A 136 6.20 -7.59 8.30
N ASN A 137 6.36 -6.75 9.32
CA ASN A 137 6.99 -7.06 10.60
C ASN A 137 8.49 -7.38 10.55
N ILE A 138 9.29 -6.59 9.81
CA ILE A 138 10.74 -6.62 10.05
C ILE A 138 11.08 -5.80 11.29
N THR A 139 11.56 -6.46 12.35
CA THR A 139 12.34 -5.79 13.41
C THR A 139 13.55 -5.08 12.77
N ALA A 140 13.90 -3.88 13.26
CA ALA A 140 14.98 -3.04 12.67
C ALA A 140 16.28 -3.81 12.37
N HIS A 141 16.54 -4.88 13.11
CA HIS A 141 17.71 -5.77 12.97
C HIS A 141 17.75 -6.61 11.67
N ASN A 142 16.61 -6.96 11.07
CA ASN A 142 16.55 -7.74 9.82
C ASN A 142 16.41 -6.86 8.57
N ALA A 143 16.12 -5.56 8.72
CA ALA A 143 15.95 -4.65 7.59
C ALA A 143 17.26 -4.43 6.81
N ASN A 144 18.41 -4.58 7.47
CA ASN A 144 19.73 -4.34 6.89
C ASN A 144 20.21 -5.42 5.91
N LYS A 145 19.50 -6.56 5.79
CA LYS A 145 19.84 -7.63 4.83
C LYS A 145 19.13 -7.49 3.47
N HIS A 146 18.27 -6.49 3.31
CA HIS A 146 17.44 -6.33 2.12
C HIS A 146 17.90 -5.17 1.24
N ARG A 147 17.72 -5.29 -0.09
CA ARG A 147 17.99 -4.21 -1.03
C ARG A 147 17.01 -3.06 -0.79
N ASN A 148 17.48 -1.99 -0.15
CA ASN A 148 16.74 -0.75 -0.02
C ASN A 148 16.52 -0.12 -1.40
N ALA A 149 15.42 0.61 -1.54
CA ALA A 149 15.18 1.37 -2.76
C ALA A 149 16.27 2.44 -2.93
N PRO A 150 16.81 2.63 -4.16
CA PRO A 150 18.00 3.45 -4.39
C PRO A 150 17.74 4.93 -4.13
N TRP A 151 16.47 5.36 -4.14
CA TRP A 151 16.04 6.72 -3.84
C TRP A 151 15.88 7.01 -2.33
N ASN A 152 16.13 6.03 -1.46
CA ASN A 152 16.15 6.19 0.00
C ASN A 152 17.58 6.24 0.57
N LEU A 153 18.60 6.37 -0.30
CA LEU A 153 20.00 6.51 0.07
C LEU A 153 20.42 7.99 -0.02
N ILE A 154 20.00 8.79 0.97
CA ILE A 154 20.54 10.13 1.22
C ILE A 154 20.88 10.23 2.70
#